data_AF-A0A8T4MNR3-F1
#
_entry.id   AF-A0A8T4MNR3-F1
#
_cell.length_a   1.000
_cell.length_b   1.000
_cell.length_c   1.000
_cell.angle_alpha   90.00
_cell.angle_beta   90.00
_cell.angle_gamma   90.00
#
_symmetry.space_group_name_H-M   'P 1'
#
loop_
_entity.id
_entity.type
_entity.pdbx_description
1 polymer ?
#
loop_
_entity_poly.entity_id
_entity_poly.type
_entity_poly.pdbx_seq_one_letter_code
_entity_poly.pdbx_strand_id
1 'polypeptide(L)'
;FNSRELTKAIGELFMIPYIYPKSINNLNGHDSWKYMYLEFFLDIYAWLKEYHQRSHSESFHSAFKRVYGEITKIRYDARFVQITARIILHNFRRLSYFARAK
;
A
#
# COMPACT_ATOMS: atom_id res chain seq x y z
N PHE A 1 -13.78 0.82 -7.99
CA PHE A 1 -12.60 0.13 -8.52
C PHE A 1 -12.57 -1.30 -8.06
N ASN A 2 -12.87 -2.22 -8.97
CA ASN A 2 -12.60 -3.64 -8.83
C ASN A 2 -11.48 -3.92 -9.83
N SER A 3 -10.23 -3.89 -9.38
CA SER A 3 -9.10 -3.60 -10.27
C SER A 3 -8.44 -4.88 -10.78
N ARG A 4 -9.17 -5.62 -11.62
CA ARG A 4 -8.70 -6.87 -12.23
C ARG A 4 -7.50 -6.62 -13.14
N GLU A 5 -7.54 -5.50 -13.85
CA GLU A 5 -6.48 -5.01 -14.73
C GLU A 5 -5.22 -4.68 -13.93
N LEU A 6 -5.38 -4.04 -12.76
CA LEU A 6 -4.25 -3.78 -11.85
C LEU A 6 -3.66 -5.09 -11.31
N THR A 7 -4.50 -6.06 -11.00
CA THR A 7 -4.05 -7.37 -10.52
C THR A 7 -3.20 -8.10 -11.56
N LYS A 8 -3.63 -8.01 -12.83
CA LYS A 8 -2.85 -8.52 -13.97
C LYS A 8 -1.51 -7.79 -14.09
N ALA A 9 -1.50 -6.45 -14.09
CA ALA A 9 -0.28 -5.67 -14.21
C ALA A 9 0.72 -5.95 -13.06
N ILE A 10 0.22 -6.13 -11.83
CA ILE A 10 1.05 -6.50 -10.68
C ILE A 10 1.65 -7.90 -10.89
N GLY A 11 0.85 -8.86 -11.35
CA GLY A 11 1.30 -10.23 -11.64
C GLY A 11 2.33 -10.29 -12.76
N GLU A 12 2.19 -9.48 -13.82
CA GLU A 12 3.16 -9.35 -14.91
C GLU A 12 4.53 -8.82 -14.45
N LEU A 13 4.55 -8.09 -13.32
CA LEU A 13 5.76 -7.63 -12.65
C LEU A 13 6.29 -8.62 -11.61
N PHE A 14 5.80 -9.87 -11.60
CA PHE A 14 6.15 -10.91 -10.63
C PHE A 14 5.89 -10.52 -9.17
N MET A 15 4.93 -9.61 -8.94
CA MET A 15 4.51 -9.19 -7.59
C MET A 15 3.22 -9.88 -7.18
N ILE A 16 3.01 -10.01 -5.86
CA ILE A 16 1.76 -10.55 -5.29
C ILE A 16 0.76 -9.41 -5.10
N PRO A 17 -0.40 -9.46 -5.77
CA PRO A 17 -1.44 -8.45 -5.66
C PRO A 17 -2.23 -8.58 -4.37
N TYR A 18 -2.59 -7.45 -3.76
CA TYR A 18 -3.43 -7.37 -2.56
C TYR A 18 -4.49 -6.29 -2.77
N ILE A 19 -5.70 -6.71 -3.19
CA ILE A 19 -6.83 -5.82 -3.46
C ILE A 19 -8.01 -6.26 -2.62
N TYR A 20 -8.56 -5.33 -1.84
CA TYR A 20 -9.67 -5.65 -0.94
C TYR A 20 -10.88 -6.17 -1.71
N PRO A 21 -11.43 -7.33 -1.31
CA PRO A 21 -12.56 -7.93 -1.99
C PRO A 21 -13.84 -7.13 -1.75
N LYS A 22 -14.60 -6.86 -2.81
CA LYS A 22 -15.92 -6.21 -2.75
C LYS A 22 -17.03 -7.24 -2.93
N SER A 23 -18.21 -6.94 -2.38
CA SER A 23 -19.39 -7.83 -2.47
C SER A 23 -19.83 -8.14 -3.92
N ILE A 24 -19.49 -7.28 -4.88
CA ILE A 24 -19.82 -7.43 -6.31
C ILE A 24 -18.74 -8.17 -7.13
N ASN A 25 -17.84 -8.92 -6.48
CA ASN A 25 -16.69 -9.54 -7.15
C ASN A 25 -17.08 -10.72 -8.04
N ASN A 26 -16.54 -10.72 -9.26
CA ASN A 26 -16.52 -11.86 -10.15
C ASN A 26 -15.13 -12.55 -10.05
N LEU A 27 -15.11 -13.84 -9.72
CA LEU A 27 -13.88 -14.63 -9.61
C LEU A 27 -13.23 -14.93 -10.98
N ASN A 28 -13.99 -14.83 -12.07
CA ASN A 28 -13.45 -15.00 -13.41
C ASN A 28 -12.45 -13.88 -13.73
N GLY A 29 -11.24 -14.26 -14.15
CA GLY A 29 -10.17 -13.30 -14.43
C GLY A 29 -8.82 -13.96 -14.68
N HIS A 30 -7.78 -13.13 -14.69
CA HIS A 30 -6.39 -13.56 -14.79
C HIS A 30 -6.01 -14.48 -13.62
N ASP A 31 -5.02 -15.35 -13.78
CA ASP A 31 -4.69 -16.30 -12.73
C ASP A 31 -4.19 -15.61 -11.45
N SER A 32 -3.45 -14.51 -11.56
CA SER A 32 -3.07 -13.66 -10.40
C SER A 32 -4.29 -13.17 -9.60
N TRP A 33 -5.43 -12.92 -10.25
CA TRP A 33 -6.68 -12.59 -9.57
C TRP A 33 -7.22 -13.78 -8.80
N LYS A 34 -7.31 -14.94 -9.45
CA LYS A 34 -7.79 -16.17 -8.81
C LYS A 34 -6.90 -16.57 -7.63
N TYR A 35 -5.58 -16.52 -7.79
CA TYR A 35 -4.62 -16.86 -6.73
C TYR A 35 -4.72 -15.89 -5.55
N MET A 36 -4.87 -14.59 -5.79
CA MET A 36 -5.11 -13.62 -4.71
C MET A 36 -6.35 -13.95 -3.88
N TYR A 37 -7.47 -14.31 -4.54
CA TYR A 37 -8.68 -14.73 -3.82
C TYR A 37 -8.49 -16.05 -3.11
N LEU A 38 -7.78 -17.00 -3.72
CA LEU A 38 -7.47 -18.28 -3.08
C LEU A 38 -6.70 -18.06 -1.78
N GLU A 39 -5.65 -17.23 -1.80
CA GLU A 39 -4.90 -16.85 -0.59
C GLU A 39 -5.79 -16.19 0.47
N PHE A 40 -6.67 -15.28 0.04
CA PHE A 40 -7.64 -14.64 0.93
C PHE A 40 -8.57 -15.67 1.60
N PHE A 41 -9.06 -16.66 0.86
CA PHE A 41 -9.95 -17.70 1.41
C PHE A 41 -9.23 -18.72 2.28
N LEU A 42 -7.95 -19.00 2.02
CA LEU A 42 -7.15 -19.95 2.80
C LEU A 42 -6.84 -19.43 4.20
N ASP A 43 -6.46 -18.16 4.33
CA ASP A 43 -6.22 -17.53 5.62
C ASP A 43 -6.61 -16.04 5.59
N ILE A 44 -7.88 -15.80 5.90
CA ILE A 44 -8.47 -14.46 5.91
C ILE A 44 -7.73 -13.54 6.89
N TYR A 45 -7.32 -14.05 8.06
CA TYR A 45 -6.73 -13.21 9.10
C TYR A 45 -5.33 -12.75 8.71
N ALA A 46 -4.48 -13.68 8.26
CA ALA A 46 -3.14 -13.35 7.78
C ALA A 46 -3.21 -12.39 6.58
N TRP A 47 -4.12 -12.67 5.63
CA TRP A 47 -4.29 -11.83 4.46
C TRP A 47 -4.71 -10.39 4.83
N LEU A 48 -5.69 -10.24 5.73
CA LEU A 48 -6.16 -8.93 6.19
C LEU A 48 -5.08 -8.16 6.94
N LYS A 49 -4.24 -8.85 7.73
CA LYS A 49 -3.11 -8.24 8.43
C LYS A 49 -2.10 -7.63 7.45
N GLU A 50 -1.71 -8.37 6.42
CA GLU A 50 -0.82 -7.89 5.35
C GLU A 50 -1.44 -6.76 4.54
N TYR A 51 -2.71 -6.92 4.14
CA TYR A 51 -3.48 -5.90 3.42
C TYR A 51 -3.50 -4.57 4.19
N HIS A 52 -3.78 -4.60 5.50
CA HIS A 52 -3.83 -3.38 6.31
C HIS A 52 -2.46 -2.68 6.40
N GLN A 53 -1.36 -3.41 6.54
CA GLN A 53 -0.02 -2.79 6.55
C GLN A 53 0.30 -2.07 5.24
N ARG A 54 -0.05 -2.68 4.09
CA ARG A 54 0.12 -2.08 2.77
C ARG A 54 -0.78 -0.87 2.57
N SER A 55 -2.07 -1.00 2.90
CA SER A 55 -3.05 0.07 2.80
C SER A 55 -2.70 1.29 3.67
N HIS A 56 -2.16 1.05 4.88
CA HIS A 56 -1.62 2.12 5.72
C HIS A 56 -0.45 2.85 5.06
N SER A 57 0.45 2.11 4.42
CA SER A 57 1.58 2.69 3.70
C SER A 57 1.10 3.54 2.51
N GLU A 58 0.15 3.06 1.71
CA GLU A 58 -0.42 3.83 0.59
C GLU A 58 -1.16 5.10 1.05
N SER A 59 -1.94 4.97 2.13
CA SER A 59 -2.66 6.08 2.74
C SER A 59 -1.68 7.13 3.28
N PHE A 60 -0.58 6.66 3.89
CA PHE A 60 0.51 7.53 4.30
C PHE A 60 1.10 8.27 3.10
N HIS A 61 1.55 7.56 2.06
CA HIS A 61 2.13 8.18 0.86
C HIS A 61 1.16 9.19 0.22
N SER A 62 -0.13 8.90 0.17
CA SER A 62 -1.16 9.80 -0.39
C SER A 62 -1.37 11.04 0.46
N ALA A 63 -1.56 10.89 1.77
CA ALA A 63 -1.68 12.01 2.71
C ALA A 63 -0.41 12.86 2.71
N PHE A 64 0.72 12.19 2.61
CA PHE A 64 2.04 12.79 2.58
C PHE A 64 2.26 13.64 1.31
N LYS A 65 1.95 13.12 0.12
CA LYS A 65 1.97 13.91 -1.14
C LYS A 65 1.04 15.11 -1.09
N ARG A 66 -0.13 14.98 -0.46
CA ARG A 66 -1.10 16.08 -0.33
C ARG A 66 -0.58 17.23 0.53
N VAL A 67 0.14 16.94 1.61
CA VAL A 67 0.66 17.97 2.55
C VAL A 67 1.98 18.57 2.06
N TYR A 68 2.88 17.75 1.51
CA TYR A 68 4.26 18.14 1.24
C TYR A 68 4.63 18.18 -0.24
N GLY A 69 3.69 17.89 -1.13
CA GLY A 69 3.92 17.81 -2.58
C GLY A 69 4.75 16.59 -3.00
N GLU A 70 4.78 16.34 -4.31
CA GLU A 70 5.62 15.31 -4.91
C GLU A 70 7.11 15.69 -4.82
N ILE A 71 7.98 14.68 -4.81
CA ILE A 71 9.43 14.90 -4.83
C ILE A 71 9.81 15.34 -6.24
N THR A 72 9.99 16.64 -6.45
CA THR A 72 10.32 17.23 -7.75
C THR A 72 11.81 17.51 -7.93
N LYS A 73 12.66 17.21 -6.93
CA LYS A 73 14.09 17.53 -6.99
C LYS A 73 14.82 16.60 -7.97
N ILE A 74 15.60 17.19 -8.88
CA ILE A 74 16.35 16.47 -9.91
C ILE A 74 17.66 15.88 -9.35
N ARG A 75 18.38 16.59 -8.47
CA ARG A 75 19.65 16.10 -7.91
C ARG A 75 19.42 15.02 -6.85
N TYR A 76 20.26 13.99 -6.86
CA TYR A 76 20.07 12.76 -6.07
C TYR A 76 20.27 12.98 -4.56
N ASP A 77 21.29 13.74 -4.19
CA ASP A 77 21.57 14.21 -2.83
C ASP A 77 20.37 14.95 -2.22
N ALA A 78 19.76 15.87 -2.98
CA ALA A 78 18.58 16.61 -2.53
C ALA A 78 17.34 15.70 -2.37
N ARG A 79 17.20 14.67 -3.22
CA ARG A 79 16.14 13.66 -3.07
C ARG A 79 16.37 12.80 -1.83
N PHE A 80 17.59 12.35 -1.59
CA PHE A 80 17.93 11.54 -0.42
C PHE A 80 17.66 12.32 0.87
N VAL A 81 18.13 13.56 0.97
CA VAL A 81 17.87 14.43 2.14
C VAL A 81 16.37 14.65 2.33
N GLN A 82 15.60 14.89 1.26
CA GLN A 82 14.15 15.01 1.36
C GLN A 82 13.51 13.72 1.88
N ILE A 83 13.84 12.55 1.33
CA ILE A 83 13.27 11.26 1.77
C ILE A 83 13.60 11.01 3.25
N THR A 84 14.85 11.19 3.65
CA THR A 84 15.30 10.95 5.02
C THR A 84 14.60 11.88 6.02
N ALA A 85 14.51 13.18 5.72
CA ALA A 85 13.77 14.13 6.56
C ALA A 85 12.28 13.75 6.67
N ARG A 86 11.69 13.23 5.60
CA ARG A 86 10.28 12.78 5.55
C ARG A 86 10.05 11.53 6.40
N ILE A 87 10.98 10.57 6.40
CA ILE A 87 10.94 9.39 7.28
C ILE A 87 11.02 9.81 8.76
N ILE A 88 11.92 10.73 9.10
CA ILE A 88 12.08 11.24 10.46
C ILE A 88 10.76 11.89 10.95
N LEU A 89 10.16 12.78 10.15
CA LEU A 89 8.89 13.43 10.47
C LEU A 89 7.75 12.42 10.65
N HIS A 90 7.68 11.37 9.83
CA HIS A 90 6.70 10.30 9.98
C HIS A 90 6.87 9.57 11.32
N ASN A 91 8.10 9.20 11.66
CA ASN A 91 8.39 8.49 12.90
C ASN A 91 8.02 9.33 14.13
N PHE A 92 8.32 10.64 14.12
CA PHE A 92 7.89 11.55 15.18
C PHE A 92 6.36 11.60 15.31
N ARG A 93 5.63 11.69 14.20
CA ARG A 93 4.16 11.73 14.22
C ARG A 93 3.57 10.42 14.75
N ARG A 94 4.13 9.28 14.35
CA ARG A 94 3.77 7.96 14.89
C ARG A 94 3.99 7.87 16.40
N LEU A 95 5.17 8.26 16.88
CA LEU A 95 5.48 8.28 18.32
C LEU A 95 4.48 9.15 19.08
N SER A 96 4.14 10.32 18.54
CA SER A 96 3.15 11.22 19.16
C SER A 96 1.72 10.64 19.19
N TYR A 97 1.35 9.84 18.19
CA TYR A 97 0.05 9.16 18.14
C TYR A 97 -0.03 8.09 19.23
N PHE A 98 1.00 7.25 19.35
CA PHE A 98 1.08 6.24 20.40
C PHE A 98 1.17 6.83 21.81
N ALA A 99 1.83 7.99 21.97
CA ALA A 99 1.88 8.69 23.24
C ALA A 99 0.52 9.26 23.68
N ARG A 100 -0.37 9.61 22.73
CA ARG A 100 -1.73 10.10 23.05
C ARG A 100 -2.76 8.99 23.25
N ALA A 101 -2.47 7.77 22.78
CA ALA A 101 -3.34 6.61 22.93
C ALA A 101 -3.14 5.87 24.27
N LYS A 102 -2.27 6.39 25.13
CA LYS A 102 -1.94 5.87 26.46
C LYS A 102 -2.55 6.79 27.51
#